data_AF-A0A536SGE9-F1
#
_entry.id   AF-A0A536SGE9-F1
#
_cell.length_a   1.000
_cell.length_b   1.000
_cell.length_c   1.000
_cell.angle_alpha   90.00
_cell.angle_beta   90.00
_cell.angle_gamma   90.00
#
_symmetry.space_group_name_H-M   'P 1'
#
loop_
_entity.id
_entity.type
_entity.pdbx_description
1 polymer ?
#
loop_
_entity_poly.entity_id
_entity_poly.type
_entity_poly.pdbx_seq_one_letter_code
_entity_poly.pdbx_strand_id
1 'polypeptide(L)'
;MKPAIDHEALSGALHALGMLDNASALSAVAGEARDEAEAIRAYIAHERPHLLSCYDMETLVGLVTALLGEGANYPAALEQSHSR
;
A
#
# COMPACT_ATOMS: atom_id res chain seq x y z
N MET A 1 8.45 15.25 -16.17
CA MET A 1 7.20 15.11 -15.42
C MET A 1 7.44 14.04 -14.37
N LYS A 2 7.40 14.37 -13.08
CA LYS A 2 7.38 13.37 -12.02
C LYS A 2 6.08 12.57 -12.21
N PRO A 3 6.09 11.23 -12.23
CA PRO A 3 4.83 10.49 -12.22
C PRO A 3 4.07 10.92 -10.97
N ALA A 4 2.84 11.39 -11.16
CA ALA A 4 1.97 11.68 -10.03
C ALA A 4 1.66 10.34 -9.37
N ILE A 5 1.99 10.20 -8.09
CA ILE A 5 1.64 9.02 -7.31
C ILE A 5 0.12 8.87 -7.35
N ASP A 6 -0.35 7.68 -7.74
CA ASP A 6 -1.78 7.40 -7.78
C ASP A 6 -2.27 7.14 -6.34
N HIS A 7 -2.80 8.20 -5.73
CA HIS A 7 -3.21 8.18 -4.32
C HIS A 7 -4.36 7.21 -4.08
N GLU A 8 -5.25 7.04 -5.07
CA GLU A 8 -6.39 6.15 -4.96
C GLU A 8 -5.93 4.69 -5.04
N ALA A 9 -5.07 4.36 -6.00
CA ALA A 9 -4.47 3.03 -6.12
C ALA A 9 -3.66 2.66 -4.87
N LEU A 10 -2.84 3.59 -4.36
CA LEU A 10 -2.02 3.37 -3.16
C LEU A 10 -2.89 3.19 -1.90
N SER A 11 -3.91 4.02 -1.72
CA SER A 11 -4.87 3.86 -0.63
C SER A 11 -5.61 2.53 -0.72
N GLY A 12 -6.00 2.12 -1.93
CA GLY A 12 -6.65 0.84 -2.20
C GLY A 12 -5.75 -0.35 -1.85
N ALA A 13 -4.48 -0.33 -2.27
CA ALA A 13 -3.51 -1.38 -1.98
C ALA A 13 -3.24 -1.50 -0.47
N LEU A 14 -3.04 -0.38 0.23
CA LEU A 14 -2.85 -0.37 1.69
C LEU A 14 -4.11 -0.85 2.42
N HIS A 15 -5.31 -0.48 1.94
CA HIS A 15 -6.57 -0.94 2.53
C HIS A 15 -6.76 -2.45 2.33
N ALA A 16 -6.49 -2.98 1.14
CA ALA A 16 -6.57 -4.41 0.83
C ALA A 16 -5.66 -5.27 1.71
N LEU A 17 -4.50 -4.74 2.10
CA LEU A 17 -3.58 -5.39 3.03
C LEU A 17 -3.92 -5.20 4.52
N GLY A 18 -4.98 -4.44 4.85
CA GLY A 18 -5.28 -4.05 6.23
C GLY A 18 -4.22 -3.13 6.85
N MET A 19 -3.43 -2.45 6.01
CA MET A 19 -2.34 -1.56 6.40
C MET A 19 -2.77 -0.09 6.45
N LEU A 20 -3.91 0.27 5.85
CA LEU A 20 -4.47 1.62 5.91
C LEU A 20 -5.15 1.88 7.27
N ASP A 21 -4.55 2.76 8.07
CA ASP A 21 -5.13 3.25 9.34
C ASP A 21 -5.66 4.69 9.19
N ASN A 22 -4.80 5.59 8.71
CA ASN A 22 -5.11 7.00 8.50
C ASN A 22 -4.87 7.44 7.05
N ALA A 23 -5.96 7.63 6.29
CA ALA A 23 -5.88 8.06 4.89
C ALA A 23 -5.35 9.51 4.74
N SER A 24 -5.55 10.38 5.73
CA SER A 24 -5.03 11.76 5.68
C SER A 24 -3.51 11.80 5.83
N ALA A 25 -2.94 10.91 6.66
CA ALA A 25 -1.49 10.77 6.77
C ALA A 25 -0.87 10.23 5.47
N LEU A 26 -1.55 9.30 4.79
CA LEU A 26 -1.13 8.80 3.49
C LEU A 26 -1.04 9.92 2.44
N SER A 27 -2.07 10.78 2.34
CA SER A 27 -2.07 11.90 1.41
C SER A 27 -0.96 12.92 1.70
N ALA A 28 -0.62 13.14 2.99
CA ALA A 28 0.48 14.03 3.36
C ALA A 28 1.83 13.48 2.87
N VAL A 29 2.13 12.20 3.15
CA VAL A 29 3.42 11.60 2.76
C VAL A 29 3.54 11.38 1.26
N ALA A 30 2.44 11.05 0.56
CA ALA A 30 2.43 10.87 -0.89
C ALA A 30 2.64 12.20 -1.64
N GLY A 31 2.24 13.34 -1.07
CA GLY A 31 2.51 14.67 -1.64
C GLY A 31 3.99 15.06 -1.63
N GLU A 32 4.78 14.52 -0.71
CA GLU A 32 6.21 14.85 -0.55
C GLU A 32 7.15 13.80 -1.18
N ALA A 33 6.67 12.57 -1.35
CA ALA A 33 7.45 11.45 -1.88
C ALA A 33 7.89 11.63 -3.35
N ARG A 34 8.99 10.98 -3.74
CA ARG A 34 9.47 10.98 -5.14
C ARG A 34 8.85 9.87 -5.97
N ASP A 35 8.50 8.77 -5.32
CA ASP A 35 7.89 7.57 -5.90
C ASP A 35 7.00 6.85 -4.88
N GLU A 36 6.23 5.87 -5.34
CA GLU A 36 5.30 5.09 -4.52
C GLU A 36 6.02 4.34 -3.40
N ALA A 37 7.21 3.79 -3.65
CA ALA A 37 7.97 3.06 -2.64
C ALA A 37 8.43 3.99 -1.52
N GLU A 38 8.88 5.21 -1.84
CA GLU A 38 9.17 6.23 -0.83
C GLU A 38 7.92 6.60 -0.01
N ALA A 39 6.76 6.78 -0.66
CA ALA A 39 5.50 7.07 0.04
C ALA A 39 5.09 5.93 1.00
N ILE A 40 5.21 4.67 0.55
CA ILE A 40 4.89 3.48 1.34
C ILE A 40 5.83 3.38 2.56
N ARG A 41 7.13 3.58 2.36
CA ARG A 41 8.11 3.54 3.46
C ARG A 41 7.81 4.62 4.50
N ALA A 42 7.56 5.85 4.06
CA ALA A 42 7.24 6.97 4.94
C ALA A 42 5.95 6.72 5.72
N TYR A 43 4.91 6.22 5.04
CA TYR A 43 3.64 5.87 5.67
C TYR A 43 3.80 4.79 6.74
N ILE A 44 4.47 3.68 6.42
CA ILE A 44 4.64 2.56 7.37
C ILE A 44 5.48 2.99 8.57
N ALA A 45 6.56 3.74 8.34
CA ALA A 45 7.42 4.22 9.41
C ALA A 45 6.68 5.13 10.40
N HIS A 46 5.74 5.95 9.91
CA HIS A 46 4.99 6.89 10.74
C HIS A 46 3.73 6.25 11.35
N GLU A 47 2.87 5.65 10.52
CA GLU A 47 1.54 5.20 10.93
C GLU A 47 1.50 3.74 11.39
N ARG A 48 2.42 2.90 10.90
CA ARG A 48 2.42 1.45 11.19
C ARG A 48 3.77 0.92 11.69
N PRO A 49 4.49 1.59 12.62
CA PRO A 49 5.81 1.15 13.07
C PRO A 49 5.78 -0.24 13.74
N HIS A 50 4.63 -0.66 14.27
CA HIS A 50 4.44 -2.00 14.84
C HIS A 50 4.60 -3.13 13.80
N LEU A 51 4.29 -2.89 12.51
CA LEU A 51 4.50 -3.89 11.46
C LEU A 51 5.98 -4.23 11.28
N LEU A 52 6.87 -3.27 11.57
CA LEU A 52 8.32 -3.44 11.48
C LEU A 52 8.89 -4.34 12.58
N SER A 53 8.08 -4.74 13.57
CA SER A 53 8.48 -5.76 14.55
C SER A 53 8.32 -7.18 14.02
N CYS A 54 7.52 -7.37 12.97
CA CYS A 54 7.18 -8.68 12.40
C CYS A 54 7.64 -8.85 10.95
N TYR A 55 7.78 -7.74 10.21
CA TYR A 55 8.11 -7.73 8.79
C TYR A 55 9.20 -6.71 8.49
N ASP A 56 10.10 -7.05 7.56
CA ASP A 56 11.05 -6.09 7.01
C ASP A 56 10.34 -5.02 6.18
N MET A 57 10.86 -3.79 6.21
CA MET A 57 10.31 -2.66 5.44
C MET A 57 10.16 -3.00 3.95
N GLU A 58 11.18 -3.59 3.34
CA GLU A 58 11.15 -3.91 1.91
C GLU A 58 10.15 -5.04 1.58
N THR A 59 9.86 -5.93 2.53
CA THR A 59 8.77 -6.91 2.37
C THR A 59 7.42 -6.22 2.31
N LEU A 60 7.18 -5.26 3.21
CA LEU A 60 5.92 -4.51 3.24
C LEU A 60 5.76 -3.64 1.98
N VAL A 61 6.84 -2.96 1.55
CA VAL A 61 6.86 -2.22 0.29
C VAL A 61 6.56 -3.15 -0.88
N GLY A 62 7.21 -4.31 -0.95
CA GLY A 62 6.98 -5.30 -1.99
C GLY A 62 5.54 -5.79 -2.06
N LEU A 63 4.88 -6.01 -0.92
CA LEU A 63 3.45 -6.40 -0.88
C LEU A 63 2.54 -5.32 -1.44
N VAL A 64 2.76 -4.06 -1.04
CA VAL A 64 1.94 -2.93 -1.53
C VAL A 64 2.21 -2.68 -3.02
N THR A 65 3.47 -2.72 -3.45
CA THR A 65 3.85 -2.58 -4.86
C THR A 65 3.34 -3.72 -5.73
N ALA A 66 3.28 -4.96 -5.21
CA ALA A 66 2.68 -6.08 -5.93
C ALA A 66 1.20 -5.82 -6.22
N LEU A 67 0.44 -5.37 -5.21
CA LEU A 67 -0.97 -4.99 -5.40
C LEU A 67 -1.15 -3.81 -6.35
N LEU A 68 -0.26 -2.81 -6.30
CA LEU A 68 -0.26 -1.67 -7.22
C LEU A 68 0.02 -2.10 -8.67
N GLY A 69 1.03 -2.97 -8.86
CA GLY A 69 1.41 -3.50 -10.17
C GLY A 69 0.39 -4.49 -10.75
N GLU A 70 -0.31 -5.23 -9.89
CA GLU A 70 -1.34 -6.18 -10.28
C GLU A 70 -2.74 -5.54 -10.51
N GLY A 71 -2.83 -4.21 -10.51
CA GLY A 71 -3.92 -3.47 -11.16
C GLY A 71 -4.07 -3.76 -12.67
N ALA A 72 -3.17 -4.56 -13.26
CA ALA A 72 -3.28 -5.09 -14.62
C ALA A 72 -3.78 -6.54 -14.72
N ASN A 73 -3.75 -7.37 -13.66
CA ASN A 73 -4.21 -8.77 -13.75
C ASN A 73 -4.30 -9.51 -12.40
N TYR A 74 -5.29 -9.22 -11.55
CA TYR A 74 -5.79 -10.25 -10.62
C TYR A 74 -7.05 -10.90 -11.20
N PRO A 75 -7.10 -12.24 -11.37
CA PRO A 75 -8.39 -12.91 -11.43
C PRO A 75 -9.08 -12.70 -10.07
N ALA A 76 -10.36 -12.33 -10.10
CA ALA A 76 -11.22 -12.17 -8.93
C ALA A 76 -11.33 -13.49 -8.14
N ALA A 77 -10.32 -13.81 -7.33
CA ALA A 77 -10.17 -15.11 -6.70
C ALA A 77 -9.80 -14.99 -5.23
N LEU A 78 -10.51 -14.15 -4.46
CA LEU A 78 -10.53 -14.25 -2.99
C LEU A 78 -11.89 -13.92 -2.36
N GLU A 79 -12.97 -13.85 -3.15
CA GLU A 79 -14.33 -13.92 -2.61
C GLU A 79 -15.07 -15.09 -3.26
N GLN A 80 -15.73 -15.90 -2.43
CA GLN A 80 -16.45 -17.14 -2.77
C GLN A 80 -15.67 -18.46 -2.70
N SER A 81 -14.79 -18.62 -1.71
CA SER A 81 -14.70 -19.90 -1.00
C SER A 81 -15.47 -19.76 0.31
N HIS A 82 -16.80 -19.72 0.24
CA HIS A 82 -17.73 -20.11 1.31
C HIS A 82 -19.17 -19.78 0.88
N SER A 83 -19.78 -20.70 0.15
CA SER A 83 -21.19 -21.05 0.34
C SER A 83 -21.36 -22.47 -0.19
N ARG A 84 -21.61 -23.37 0.76
CA ARG A 84 -22.03 -24.75 0.53
C ARG A 84 -23.34 -24.81 -0.23
#